data_AF-A0A8C8FH49-F1
#
_entry.id   AF-A0A8C8FH49-F1
#
_cell.length_a   1.000
_cell.length_b   1.000
_cell.length_c   1.000
_cell.angle_alpha   90.00
_cell.angle_beta   90.00
_cell.angle_gamma   90.00
#
_symmetry.space_group_name_H-M   'P 1'
#
loop_
_entity.id
_entity.type
_entity.pdbx_description
1 polymer ?
#
loop_
_entity_poly.entity_id
_entity_poly.type
_entity_poly.pdbx_seq_one_letter_code
_entity_poly.pdbx_strand_id
1 'polypeptide(L)'
;MSEVSVVPSYPVSPGQPGGGGTATQEQRKTISLPEECRNVFITYSVDTAREMFTFVKFLIDQGFKPAIDIFDNPVRRMDINKWMDTYLKDKSVLIIVAISPKYKADVEGYGEDEHGLHTKYIHTQIQNEFIQQHCLNFRLVPVLFPTATKRHVPAWLQSTRIYRWPQDTQDLVLRLLREERYIAPSLGKEMTLSIRPL
;
A
#
# COMPACT_ATOMS: atom_id res chain seq x y z
N MET A 1 -28.92 7.96 -72.96
CA MET A 1 -27.98 9.02 -72.56
C MET A 1 -27.90 8.95 -71.04
N SER A 2 -26.78 8.42 -70.53
CA SER A 2 -26.54 8.26 -69.09
C SER A 2 -25.16 8.83 -68.81
N GLU A 3 -25.11 9.79 -67.89
CA GLU A 3 -23.93 10.56 -67.51
C GLU A 3 -23.30 9.90 -66.27
N VAL A 4 -22.01 9.59 -66.32
CA VAL A 4 -21.19 9.15 -65.18
C VAL A 4 -20.06 10.15 -65.02
N SER A 5 -19.99 10.76 -63.85
CA SER A 5 -18.99 11.77 -63.48
C SER A 5 -17.82 11.09 -62.76
N VAL A 6 -16.59 11.34 -63.24
CA VAL A 6 -15.33 10.85 -62.65
C VAL A 6 -14.52 12.07 -62.25
N VAL A 7 -14.17 12.18 -60.96
CA VAL A 7 -13.24 13.20 -60.47
C VAL A 7 -11.88 12.54 -60.19
N PRO A 8 -10.76 13.05 -60.74
CA PRO A 8 -9.43 12.47 -60.51
C PRO A 8 -8.85 12.85 -59.14
N SER A 9 -8.27 11.87 -58.47
CA SER A 9 -7.47 12.01 -57.25
C SER A 9 -6.05 12.53 -57.54
N TYR A 10 -5.63 13.57 -56.84
CA TYR A 10 -4.25 14.07 -56.82
C TYR A 10 -3.44 13.47 -55.64
N PRO A 11 -2.10 13.38 -55.78
CA PRO A 11 -1.26 12.53 -54.93
C PRO A 11 -0.92 13.15 -53.56
N VAL A 12 -0.73 12.25 -52.59
CA VAL A 12 -0.26 12.49 -51.22
C VAL A 12 1.22 12.84 -51.21
N SER A 13 1.60 13.88 -50.47
CA SER A 13 2.96 14.10 -49.98
C SER A 13 3.00 14.21 -48.45
N PRO A 14 4.10 13.78 -47.81
CA PRO A 14 4.10 13.26 -46.44
C PRO A 14 4.56 14.29 -45.41
N GLY A 15 3.96 14.28 -44.21
CA GLY A 15 4.54 14.97 -43.06
C GLY A 15 3.54 15.51 -42.04
N GLN A 16 2.77 14.63 -41.39
CA GLN A 16 2.20 14.91 -40.05
C GLN A 16 1.61 13.62 -39.47
N PRO A 17 2.18 13.02 -38.41
CA PRO A 17 1.44 12.09 -37.59
C PRO A 17 0.47 12.89 -36.73
N GLY A 18 -0.80 12.86 -37.11
CA GLY A 18 -1.91 13.32 -36.29
C GLY A 18 -1.92 12.55 -34.97
N GLY A 19 -2.13 13.28 -33.87
CA GLY A 19 -2.29 12.76 -32.53
C GLY A 19 -3.53 11.89 -32.42
N GLY A 20 -3.38 10.61 -32.74
CA GLY A 20 -4.25 9.54 -32.28
C GLY A 20 -3.84 9.16 -30.85
N GLY A 21 -4.27 9.97 -29.88
CA GLY A 21 -4.18 9.60 -28.48
C GLY A 21 -5.11 8.41 -28.24
N THR A 22 -4.57 7.19 -28.32
CA THR A 22 -5.17 6.04 -27.66
C THR A 22 -5.14 6.34 -26.17
N ALA A 23 -6.21 6.96 -25.68
CA ALA A 23 -6.50 7.02 -24.27
C ALA A 23 -6.62 5.57 -23.82
N THR A 24 -5.54 5.04 -23.25
CA THR A 24 -5.53 3.85 -22.42
C THR A 24 -6.60 4.12 -21.37
N GLN A 25 -7.81 3.62 -21.59
CA GLN A 25 -8.83 3.60 -20.56
C GLN A 25 -8.22 2.75 -19.45
N GLU A 26 -7.69 3.41 -18.44
CA GLU A 26 -7.52 2.82 -17.12
C GLU A 26 -8.93 2.37 -16.72
N GLN A 27 -9.25 1.12 -17.05
CA GLN A 27 -10.42 0.44 -16.52
C GLN A 27 -10.17 0.36 -15.03
N ARG A 28 -10.67 1.37 -14.33
CA ARG A 28 -10.70 1.46 -12.87
C ARG A 28 -11.63 0.36 -12.39
N LYS A 29 -11.13 -0.88 -12.36
CA LYS A 29 -11.80 -2.00 -11.71
C LYS A 29 -12.15 -1.52 -10.31
N THR A 30 -13.44 -1.51 -10.00
CA THR A 30 -13.91 -1.23 -8.65
C THR A 30 -13.73 -2.52 -7.88
N ILE A 31 -12.56 -2.68 -7.30
CA ILE A 31 -12.18 -3.90 -6.61
C ILE A 31 -12.85 -3.90 -5.24
N SER A 32 -13.87 -4.74 -5.10
CA SER A 32 -14.50 -5.01 -3.82
C SER A 32 -13.63 -6.00 -3.05
N LEU A 33 -12.67 -5.50 -2.27
CA LEU A 33 -12.01 -6.37 -1.31
C LEU A 33 -13.04 -6.93 -0.32
N PRO A 34 -12.90 -8.22 0.05
CA PRO A 34 -13.64 -8.80 1.17
C PRO A 34 -13.52 -7.88 2.39
N GLU A 35 -14.61 -7.72 3.13
CA GLU A 35 -14.68 -6.83 4.29
C GLU A 35 -13.60 -7.17 5.34
N GLU A 36 -13.20 -8.43 5.39
CA GLU A 36 -12.12 -9.00 6.20
C GLU A 36 -10.75 -8.35 5.95
N CYS A 37 -10.46 -8.00 4.69
CA CYS A 37 -9.17 -7.42 4.27
C CYS A 37 -9.10 -5.89 4.54
N ARG A 38 -10.17 -5.28 5.03
CA ARG A 38 -10.24 -3.83 5.29
C ARG A 38 -9.73 -3.47 6.67
N ASN A 39 -9.51 -4.46 7.54
CA ASN A 39 -8.96 -4.26 8.87
C ASN A 39 -7.46 -3.98 8.75
N VAL A 40 -7.04 -2.82 9.27
CA VAL A 40 -5.63 -2.44 9.34
C VAL A 40 -5.31 -2.05 10.76
N PHE A 41 -4.13 -2.43 11.24
CA PHE A 41 -3.64 -2.01 12.55
C PHE A 41 -2.59 -0.92 12.38
N ILE A 42 -2.61 0.12 13.22
CA ILE A 42 -1.65 1.22 13.18
C ILE A 42 -0.93 1.30 14.52
N THR A 43 0.38 1.07 14.50
CA THR A 43 1.28 1.42 15.60
C THR A 43 2.01 2.72 15.29
N TYR A 44 2.10 3.60 16.27
CA TYR A 44 2.66 4.94 16.13
C TYR A 44 3.25 5.43 17.45
N SER A 45 3.96 6.57 17.40
CA SER A 45 4.38 7.32 18.59
C SER A 45 3.67 8.67 18.67
N VAL A 46 3.54 9.21 19.89
CA VAL A 46 2.74 10.41 20.18
C VAL A 46 3.15 11.67 19.41
N ASP A 47 4.37 11.73 18.87
CA ASP A 47 4.80 12.88 18.06
C ASP A 47 4.01 13.00 16.74
N THR A 48 3.42 11.91 16.25
CA THR A 48 2.56 11.89 15.07
C THR A 48 1.07 12.01 15.39
N ALA A 49 0.69 12.19 16.65
CA ALA A 49 -0.71 12.15 17.07
C ALA A 49 -1.57 13.22 16.38
N ARG A 50 -0.99 14.39 16.07
CA ARG A 50 -1.71 15.48 15.38
C ARG A 50 -2.05 15.10 13.94
N GLU A 51 -1.10 14.51 13.22
CA GLU A 51 -1.25 14.04 11.84
C GLU A 51 -2.04 12.73 11.74
N MET A 52 -2.03 11.93 12.82
CA MET A 52 -2.70 10.63 12.88
C MET A 52 -4.21 10.76 12.64
N PHE A 53 -4.84 11.80 13.17
CA PHE A 53 -6.27 12.04 12.95
C PHE A 53 -6.60 12.16 11.45
N THR A 54 -5.82 12.96 10.72
CA THR A 54 -5.99 13.16 9.28
C THR A 54 -5.71 11.86 8.51
N PHE A 55 -4.67 11.12 8.92
CA PHE A 55 -4.31 9.85 8.31
C PHE A 55 -5.40 8.78 8.50
N VAL A 56 -5.92 8.64 9.72
CA VAL A 56 -7.01 7.71 10.06
C VAL A 56 -8.28 8.08 9.32
N LYS A 57 -8.64 9.37 9.30
CA LYS A 57 -9.79 9.85 8.52
C LYS A 57 -9.64 9.48 7.05
N PHE A 58 -8.46 9.70 6.46
CA PHE A 58 -8.19 9.29 5.08
C PHE A 58 -8.42 7.78 4.88
N LEU A 59 -7.92 6.92 5.76
CA LEU A 59 -8.12 5.47 5.66
C LEU A 59 -9.60 5.08 5.73
N ILE A 60 -10.36 5.69 6.64
CA ILE A 60 -11.81 5.48 6.78
C ILE A 60 -12.54 5.94 5.51
N ASP A 61 -12.18 7.10 4.96
CA ASP A 61 -12.76 7.63 3.73
C ASP A 61 -12.44 6.73 2.51
N GLN A 62 -11.34 5.96 2.55
CA GLN A 62 -11.01 4.91 1.58
C GLN A 62 -11.68 3.54 1.88
N GLY A 63 -12.46 3.45 2.96
CA GLY A 63 -13.22 2.25 3.33
C GLY A 63 -12.47 1.26 4.23
N PHE A 64 -11.29 1.61 4.75
CA PHE A 64 -10.56 0.78 5.72
C PHE A 64 -11.13 0.96 7.14
N LYS A 65 -10.90 -0.04 7.99
CA LYS A 65 -11.24 -0.06 9.42
C LYS A 65 -9.93 -0.04 10.23
N PRO A 66 -9.34 1.15 10.46
CA PRO A 66 -8.10 1.27 11.22
C PRO A 66 -8.34 1.04 12.71
N ALA A 67 -7.59 0.11 13.29
CA ALA A 67 -7.43 -0.03 14.73
C ALA A 67 -6.11 0.65 15.14
N ILE A 68 -6.17 1.60 16.06
CA ILE A 68 -5.01 2.39 16.45
C ILE A 68 -4.58 1.98 17.87
N ASP A 69 -3.28 1.81 18.04
CA ASP A 69 -2.61 1.40 19.28
C ASP A 69 -2.95 2.24 20.54
N ILE A 70 -3.45 3.47 20.38
CA ILE A 70 -3.71 4.38 21.51
C ILE A 70 -5.20 4.59 21.83
N PHE A 71 -6.11 4.38 20.88
CA PHE A 71 -7.43 5.02 21.01
C PHE A 71 -8.48 4.26 21.83
N ASP A 72 -8.15 3.12 22.44
CA ASP A 72 -9.10 2.41 23.32
C ASP A 72 -8.50 2.10 24.71
N ASN A 73 -8.90 2.92 25.68
CA ASN A 73 -9.04 2.75 27.13
C ASN A 73 -7.87 2.15 28.01
N PRO A 74 -7.81 2.50 29.31
CA PRO A 74 -6.73 2.18 30.25
C PRO A 74 -6.79 0.76 30.84
N VAL A 75 -7.30 -0.24 30.10
CA VAL A 75 -7.41 -1.65 30.55
C VAL A 75 -6.31 -2.50 29.87
N ARG A 76 -5.08 -1.97 29.84
CA ARG A 76 -4.03 -2.30 28.85
C ARG A 76 -3.13 -3.52 29.10
N ARG A 77 -3.56 -4.51 29.89
CA ARG A 77 -2.80 -5.79 29.99
C ARG A 77 -3.53 -6.99 29.39
N MET A 78 -4.86 -6.96 29.34
CA MET A 78 -5.68 -8.02 28.73
C MET A 78 -5.76 -7.86 27.20
N ASP A 79 -5.77 -6.63 26.71
CA ASP A 79 -5.91 -6.33 25.27
C ASP A 79 -4.65 -6.57 24.44
N ILE A 80 -3.46 -6.63 25.04
CA ILE A 80 -2.24 -6.99 24.29
C ILE A 80 -2.33 -8.43 23.80
N ASN A 81 -2.77 -9.35 24.66
CA ASN A 81 -2.97 -10.76 24.26
C ASN A 81 -4.08 -10.86 23.21
N LYS A 82 -5.16 -10.10 23.37
CA LYS A 82 -6.23 -10.01 22.37
C LYS A 82 -5.73 -9.41 21.05
N TRP A 83 -4.86 -8.41 21.10
CA TRP A 83 -4.22 -7.84 19.92
C TRP A 83 -3.30 -8.85 19.24
N MET A 84 -2.48 -9.58 20.01
CA MET A 84 -1.67 -10.68 19.48
C MET A 84 -2.58 -11.72 18.80
N ASP A 85 -3.70 -12.07 19.42
CA ASP A 85 -4.66 -13.04 18.89
C ASP A 85 -5.43 -12.54 17.67
N THR A 86 -5.72 -11.24 17.59
CA THR A 86 -6.57 -10.66 16.55
C THR A 86 -5.77 -10.15 15.35
N TYR A 87 -4.56 -9.63 15.56
CA TYR A 87 -3.79 -8.94 14.53
C TYR A 87 -2.45 -9.62 14.20
N LEU A 88 -1.77 -10.23 15.18
CA LEU A 88 -0.57 -11.01 14.87
C LEU A 88 -0.91 -12.41 14.35
N LYS A 89 -1.87 -13.13 14.95
CA LYS A 89 -2.29 -14.46 14.49
C LYS A 89 -3.06 -14.43 13.18
N ASP A 90 -3.90 -13.42 12.98
CA ASP A 90 -4.61 -13.25 11.71
C ASP A 90 -3.66 -12.69 10.63
N LYS A 91 -3.22 -13.58 9.74
CA LYS A 91 -2.31 -13.25 8.63
C LYS A 91 -2.97 -12.35 7.57
N SER A 92 -4.29 -12.16 7.63
CA SER A 92 -5.01 -11.29 6.69
C SER A 92 -4.94 -9.81 7.06
N VAL A 93 -4.53 -9.44 8.28
CA VAL A 93 -4.43 -8.04 8.69
C VAL A 93 -3.10 -7.43 8.24
N LEU A 94 -3.15 -6.23 7.66
CA LEU A 94 -1.98 -5.41 7.42
C LEU A 94 -1.65 -4.53 8.63
N ILE A 95 -0.37 -4.40 8.93
CA ILE A 95 0.14 -3.61 10.05
C ILE A 95 0.90 -2.41 9.49
N ILE A 96 0.32 -1.24 9.68
CA ILE A 96 0.90 0.05 9.34
C ILE A 96 1.81 0.47 10.49
N VAL A 97 3.07 0.72 10.17
CA VAL A 97 4.05 1.25 11.12
C VAL A 97 4.25 2.72 10.79
N ALA A 98 3.68 3.61 11.61
CA ALA A 98 3.83 5.05 11.45
C ALA A 98 5.21 5.48 11.94
N ILE A 99 6.12 5.70 10.97
CA ILE A 99 7.51 6.02 11.24
C ILE A 99 7.65 7.52 11.50
N SER A 100 8.23 7.83 12.65
CA SER A 100 8.54 9.17 13.12
C SER A 100 9.86 9.21 13.88
N PRO A 101 10.45 10.41 14.12
CA PRO A 101 11.62 10.53 14.98
C PRO A 101 11.40 9.92 16.36
N LYS A 102 10.24 10.16 17.00
CA LYS A 102 9.96 9.59 18.32
C LYS A 102 9.70 8.09 18.26
N TYR A 103 9.10 7.56 17.19
CA TYR A 103 8.94 6.11 17.01
C TYR A 103 10.30 5.40 17.07
N LYS A 104 11.31 5.91 16.37
CA LYS A 104 12.66 5.37 16.47
C LYS A 104 13.22 5.47 17.89
N ALA A 105 13.06 6.62 18.54
CA ALA A 105 13.54 6.84 19.90
C ALA A 105 12.86 5.90 20.92
N ASP A 106 11.56 5.68 20.79
CA ASP A 106 10.79 4.81 21.69
C ASP A 106 11.21 3.33 21.53
N VAL A 107 11.49 2.88 20.30
CA VAL A 107 11.83 1.46 20.04
C VAL A 107 13.31 1.13 20.25
N GLU A 108 14.23 2.04 19.93
CA GLU A 108 15.68 1.85 20.11
C GLU A 108 16.17 2.34 21.48
N GLY A 109 15.51 3.33 22.07
CA GLY A 109 15.85 3.90 23.37
C GLY A 109 15.15 3.20 24.54
N TYR A 110 15.20 3.85 25.71
CA TYR A 110 14.40 3.46 26.86
C TYR A 110 13.13 4.29 26.80
N GLY A 111 11.99 3.68 26.46
CA GLY A 111 10.70 4.37 26.41
C GLY A 111 10.48 5.15 27.71
N GLU A 112 10.49 6.48 27.60
CA GLU A 112 10.46 7.38 28.77
C GLU A 112 9.04 7.56 29.32
N ASP A 113 8.04 7.35 28.45
CA ASP A 113 6.62 7.45 28.75
C ASP A 113 5.93 6.09 28.60
N GLU A 114 4.78 5.92 29.28
CA GLU A 114 3.97 4.69 29.21
C GLU A 114 3.63 4.33 27.75
N HIS A 115 3.42 5.35 26.94
CA HIS A 115 3.14 5.20 25.53
C HIS A 115 4.31 4.55 24.77
N GLY A 116 5.52 5.08 24.92
CA GLY A 116 6.72 4.56 24.28
C GLY A 116 7.06 3.14 24.77
N LEU A 117 6.76 2.80 26.03
CA LEU A 117 6.85 1.41 26.50
C LEU A 117 5.90 0.48 25.74
N HIS A 118 4.68 0.93 25.44
CA HIS A 118 3.72 0.16 24.64
C HIS A 118 4.17 0.00 23.20
N THR A 119 4.58 1.10 22.55
CA THR A 119 5.14 1.10 21.20
C THR A 119 6.33 0.16 21.10
N LYS A 120 7.25 0.21 22.07
CA LYS A 120 8.42 -0.67 22.13
C LYS A 120 8.03 -2.13 22.24
N TYR A 121 7.06 -2.44 23.11
CA TYR A 121 6.58 -3.81 23.26
C TYR A 121 6.01 -4.35 21.95
N ILE A 122 5.10 -3.62 21.30
CA ILE A 122 4.49 -4.01 20.02
C ILE A 122 5.55 -4.15 18.92
N HIS A 123 6.48 -3.21 18.85
CA HIS A 123 7.62 -3.27 17.94
C HIS A 123 8.40 -4.57 18.11
N THR A 124 8.76 -4.93 19.35
CA THR A 124 9.49 -6.17 19.65
C THR A 124 8.69 -7.41 19.25
N GLN A 125 7.38 -7.43 19.50
CA GLN A 125 6.53 -8.56 19.10
C GLN A 125 6.48 -8.75 17.57
N ILE A 126 6.25 -7.66 16.84
CA ILE A 126 6.22 -7.69 15.37
C ILE A 126 7.58 -8.08 14.80
N GLN A 127 8.67 -7.55 15.37
CA GLN A 127 10.04 -7.87 14.94
C GLN A 127 10.35 -9.36 15.13
N ASN A 128 9.97 -9.94 16.28
CA ASN A 128 10.15 -11.37 16.52
C ASN A 128 9.35 -12.22 15.54
N GLU A 129 8.11 -11.83 15.24
CA GLU A 129 7.28 -12.50 14.23
C GLU A 129 7.89 -12.40 12.83
N PHE A 130 8.42 -11.23 12.46
CA PHE A 130 9.12 -11.00 11.19
C PHE A 130 10.32 -11.95 11.03
N ILE A 131 11.12 -12.12 12.09
CA ILE A 131 12.28 -13.02 12.10
C ILE A 131 11.82 -14.47 12.01
N GLN A 132 10.80 -14.86 12.78
CA GLN A 132 10.25 -16.23 12.77
C GLN A 132 9.65 -16.62 11.42
N GLN A 133 9.08 -15.68 10.67
CA GLN A 133 8.58 -15.91 9.31
C GLN A 133 9.64 -15.78 8.22
N HIS A 134 10.94 -15.87 8.57
CA HIS A 134 12.06 -15.77 7.63
C HIS A 134 12.04 -14.47 6.80
N CYS A 135 11.59 -13.36 7.40
CA CYS A 135 11.54 -12.04 6.76
C CYS A 135 10.57 -11.93 5.56
N LEU A 136 9.66 -12.89 5.36
CA LEU A 136 8.66 -12.89 4.29
C LEU A 136 7.36 -12.18 4.68
N ASN A 137 7.46 -11.07 5.41
CA ASN A 137 6.27 -10.43 5.97
C ASN A 137 5.70 -9.36 5.02
N PHE A 138 4.81 -9.80 4.13
CA PHE A 138 4.00 -8.93 3.27
C PHE A 138 2.90 -8.18 4.03
N ARG A 139 2.85 -8.25 5.37
CA ARG A 139 1.82 -7.56 6.15
C ARG A 139 2.25 -6.19 6.63
N LEU A 140 3.57 -5.96 6.71
CA LEU A 140 4.12 -4.73 7.23
C LEU A 140 4.16 -3.64 6.16
N VAL A 141 3.65 -2.48 6.54
CA VAL A 141 3.54 -1.30 5.69
C VAL A 141 4.14 -0.10 6.44
N PRO A 142 5.46 0.14 6.32
CA PRO A 142 6.08 1.31 6.94
C PRO A 142 5.67 2.59 6.20
N VAL A 143 5.18 3.57 6.95
CA VAL A 143 4.72 4.87 6.44
C VAL A 143 5.51 5.98 7.13
N LEU A 144 6.31 6.73 6.38
CA LEU A 144 7.02 7.92 6.84
C LEU A 144 6.04 9.08 7.00
N PHE A 145 5.93 9.59 8.22
CA PHE A 145 5.20 10.82 8.49
C PHE A 145 6.04 12.07 8.17
N PRO A 146 5.44 13.27 8.06
CA PRO A 146 6.12 14.46 7.53
C PRO A 146 7.44 14.85 8.21
N THR A 147 7.59 14.57 9.51
CA THR A 147 8.81 14.85 10.28
C THR A 147 9.88 13.76 10.15
N ALA A 148 9.57 12.67 9.45
CA ALA A 148 10.38 11.48 9.38
C ALA A 148 11.24 11.41 8.10
N THR A 149 12.36 10.69 8.20
CA THR A 149 13.22 10.37 7.05
C THR A 149 13.57 8.89 7.10
N LYS A 150 14.18 8.35 6.03
CA LYS A 150 14.57 6.94 5.97
C LYS A 150 15.46 6.48 7.14
N ARG A 151 16.22 7.39 7.76
CA ARG A 151 17.06 7.08 8.93
C ARG A 151 16.25 6.73 10.19
N HIS A 152 14.97 7.10 10.23
CA HIS A 152 14.05 6.78 11.33
C HIS A 152 13.38 5.42 11.14
N VAL A 153 13.54 4.78 9.97
CA VAL A 153 12.99 3.45 9.70
C VAL A 153 13.85 2.39 10.41
N PRO A 154 13.26 1.52 11.25
CA PRO A 154 13.97 0.42 11.88
C PRO A 154 14.72 -0.44 10.87
N ALA A 155 15.94 -0.86 11.19
CA ALA A 155 16.83 -1.56 10.26
C ALA A 155 16.17 -2.78 9.58
N TRP A 156 15.41 -3.56 10.35
CA TRP A 156 14.74 -4.77 9.86
C TRP A 156 13.56 -4.49 8.90
N LEU A 157 13.06 -3.25 8.85
CA LEU A 157 12.02 -2.80 7.91
C LEU A 157 12.59 -2.12 6.66
N GLN A 158 13.89 -1.77 6.63
CA GLN A 158 14.46 -0.97 5.54
C GLN A 158 14.45 -1.67 4.17
N SER A 159 14.39 -3.01 4.16
CA SER A 159 14.27 -3.81 2.94
C SER A 159 12.86 -3.82 2.34
N THR A 160 11.85 -3.34 3.07
CA THR A 160 10.46 -3.27 2.59
C THR A 160 10.18 -1.98 1.84
N ARG A 161 9.09 -1.94 1.08
CA ARG A 161 8.65 -0.71 0.40
C ARG A 161 8.12 0.29 1.44
N ILE A 162 8.80 1.44 1.52
CA ILE A 162 8.46 2.54 2.43
C ILE A 162 7.59 3.55 1.68
N TYR A 163 6.46 3.92 2.28
CA TYR A 163 5.53 4.93 1.75
C TYR A 163 5.72 6.24 2.50
N ARG A 164 5.48 7.38 1.85
CA ARG A 164 5.47 8.70 2.48
C ARG A 164 4.05 9.24 2.58
N TRP A 165 3.66 9.63 3.77
CA TRP A 165 2.40 10.34 3.99
C TRP A 165 2.64 11.85 4.01
N PRO A 166 1.86 12.67 3.26
CA PRO A 166 0.75 12.32 2.37
C PRO A 166 1.10 12.15 0.88
N GLN A 167 2.38 12.07 0.51
CA GLN A 167 2.80 12.11 -0.90
C GLN A 167 2.44 10.85 -1.70
N ASP A 168 2.55 9.67 -1.08
CA ASP A 168 2.42 8.38 -1.76
C ASP A 168 1.03 7.74 -1.53
N THR A 169 -0.02 8.55 -1.32
CA THR A 169 -1.36 8.07 -0.92
C THR A 169 -1.97 7.04 -1.86
N GLN A 170 -1.85 7.24 -3.17
CA GLN A 170 -2.37 6.28 -4.15
C GLN A 170 -1.61 4.94 -4.09
N ASP A 171 -0.28 4.97 -3.97
CA ASP A 171 0.54 3.76 -3.83
C ASP A 171 0.23 3.04 -2.51
N LEU A 172 0.04 3.81 -1.43
CA LEU A 172 -0.32 3.28 -0.13
C LEU A 172 -1.69 2.60 -0.16
N VAL A 173 -2.70 3.22 -0.78
CA VAL A 173 -4.03 2.61 -0.91
C VAL A 173 -3.95 1.32 -1.70
N LEU A 174 -3.30 1.30 -2.86
CA LEU A 174 -3.12 0.07 -3.65
C LEU A 174 -2.41 -1.02 -2.83
N ARG A 175 -1.38 -0.65 -2.07
CA ARG A 175 -0.68 -1.58 -1.19
C ARG A 175 -1.59 -2.17 -0.11
N LEU A 176 -2.45 -1.34 0.48
CA LEU A 176 -3.41 -1.76 1.49
C LEU A 176 -4.53 -2.61 0.87
N LEU A 177 -4.87 -2.33 -0.39
CA LEU A 177 -5.78 -3.13 -1.19
C LEU A 177 -5.17 -4.45 -1.68
N ARG A 178 -3.87 -4.68 -1.44
CA ARG A 178 -3.09 -5.81 -1.99
C ARG A 178 -3.08 -5.85 -3.52
N GLU A 179 -3.14 -4.69 -4.14
CA GLU A 179 -3.12 -4.52 -5.58
C GLU A 179 -1.77 -3.98 -6.04
N GLU A 180 -1.31 -4.51 -7.16
CA GLU A 180 -0.16 -3.99 -7.87
C GLU A 180 -0.62 -3.01 -8.95
N ARG A 181 0.11 -1.89 -9.12
CA ARG A 181 -0.12 -0.95 -10.24
C ARG A 181 0.06 -1.60 -11.62
N TYR A 182 0.77 -2.72 -11.68
CA TYR A 182 1.12 -3.38 -12.92
C TYR A 182 0.17 -4.56 -13.20
N ILE A 183 -0.71 -4.39 -14.18
CA ILE A 183 -1.42 -5.51 -14.80
C ILE A 183 -0.48 -6.05 -15.86
N ALA A 184 -0.04 -7.31 -15.73
CA ALA A 184 0.73 -7.96 -16.78
C ALA A 184 -0.04 -7.82 -18.12
N PRO A 185 0.62 -7.38 -19.21
CA PRO A 185 -0.05 -7.32 -20.50
C PRO A 185 -0.62 -8.71 -20.82
N SER A 186 -1.84 -8.77 -21.34
CA SER A 186 -2.43 -10.03 -21.80
C SER A 186 -1.45 -10.73 -22.73
N LEU A 187 -1.14 -12.01 -22.48
CA LEU A 187 -0.40 -12.81 -23.46
C LEU A 187 -1.11 -12.66 -24.81
N GLY A 188 -0.38 -12.21 -25.83
CA GLY A 188 -0.91 -12.10 -27.18
C GLY A 188 -1.47 -13.45 -27.65
N LYS A 189 -2.42 -13.40 -28.60
CA LYS A 189 -3.08 -14.58 -29.17
C LYS A 189 -2.04 -15.66 -29.50
N GLU A 190 -2.24 -16.86 -28.95
CA GLU A 190 -1.36 -18.01 -29.14
C GLU A 190 -1.11 -18.23 -30.64
N MET A 191 0.15 -18.13 -31.07
CA MET A 191 0.51 -18.40 -32.46
C MET A 191 0.50 -19.91 -32.67
N THR A 192 -0.55 -20.41 -33.32
CA THR A 192 -0.66 -21.82 -33.69
C THR A 192 0.22 -22.08 -34.91
N LEU A 193 1.32 -22.80 -34.72
CA LEU A 193 2.23 -23.20 -35.79
C LEU A 193 1.68 -24.46 -36.47
N SER A 194 1.16 -24.32 -37.70
CA SER A 194 0.67 -25.46 -38.50
C SER A 194 1.80 -26.01 -39.37
N ILE A 195 2.30 -27.19 -39.02
CA ILE A 195 3.26 -27.93 -39.84
C ILE A 195 2.47 -28.74 -40.88
N ARG A 196 2.75 -28.52 -42.18
CA ARG A 196 2.23 -29.36 -43.27
C ARG A 196 3.32 -30.32 -43.75
N PRO A 197 3.06 -31.62 -43.86
CA PRO A 197 3.95 -32.55 -44.54
C PRO A 197 3.99 -32.26 -46.05
N LEU A 198 5.14 -32.48 -46.68
CA LEU A 198 5.34 -32.44 -48.13
C LEU A 198 4.94 -33.77 -48.79
#